data_AF-A0A060C443-F1
#
_entry.id   AF-A0A060C443-F1
#
_cell.length_a   1.000
_cell.length_b   1.000
_cell.length_c   1.000
_cell.angle_alpha   90.00
_cell.angle_beta   90.00
_cell.angle_gamma   90.00
#
_symmetry.space_group_name_H-M   'P 1'
#
loop_
_entity.id
_entity.type
_entity.pdbx_description
1 polymer ?
#
loop_
_entity_poly.entity_id
_entity_poly.type
_entity_poly.pdbx_seq_one_letter_code
_entity_poly.pdbx_strand_id
1 'polypeptide(L)'
;ETTQESQTTEQKETTAFATTTVNIRSSDSEQADKVGKIINGEKVTVLEQRANGWAKVLYDGTEGYVSMDYLQIAETVDESEILGQVTAETNLNVRSAPSETAEKIGIITGGDSVDLIEDVDGWCKIS
;
A
#
# COMPACT_ATOMS: atom_id res chain seq x y z
N GLU A 1 26.37 16.04 17.95
CA GLU A 1 26.55 15.31 16.68
C GLU A 1 26.31 13.84 16.96
N THR A 2 25.14 13.31 16.59
CA THR A 2 24.92 11.87 16.49
C THR A 2 23.75 11.68 15.52
N THR A 3 24.09 11.72 14.23
CA THR A 3 23.21 11.32 13.14
C THR A 3 22.94 9.83 13.31
N GLN A 4 21.68 9.46 13.52
CA GLN A 4 21.28 8.07 13.56
C GLN A 4 21.17 7.59 12.12
N GLU A 5 22.10 6.73 11.72
CA GLU A 5 22.13 6.05 10.43
C GLU A 5 20.88 5.15 10.32
N SER A 6 19.91 5.56 9.52
CA SER A 6 18.87 4.67 9.01
C SER A 6 19.52 3.68 8.05
N GLN A 7 19.59 2.42 8.45
CA GLN A 7 19.94 1.33 7.55
C GLN A 7 18.81 1.20 6.51
N THR A 8 19.02 1.80 5.34
CA THR A 8 18.17 1.57 4.16
C THR A 8 18.48 0.16 3.65
N THR A 9 17.83 -0.84 4.23
CA THR A 9 17.53 -2.06 3.47
C THR A 9 16.66 -1.62 2.29
N GLU A 10 17.09 -1.96 1.09
CA GLU A 10 16.34 -1.91 -0.17
C GLU A 10 15.09 -2.80 -0.03
N GLN A 11 14.15 -2.36 0.80
CA GLN A 11 12.86 -3.00 1.00
C GLN A 11 11.93 -2.30 0.03
N LYS A 12 11.62 -3.01 -1.05
CA LYS A 12 10.69 -2.61 -2.10
C LYS A 12 9.37 -2.22 -1.43
N GLU A 13 9.18 -0.93 -1.22
CA GLU A 13 7.92 -0.41 -0.73
C GLU A 13 6.87 -0.69 -1.80
N THR A 14 5.70 -1.14 -1.38
CA THR A 14 4.63 -1.48 -2.32
C THR A 14 3.34 -0.88 -1.84
N THR A 15 2.54 -0.36 -2.75
CA THR A 15 1.21 0.12 -2.40
C THR A 15 0.31 -1.08 -2.12
N ALA A 16 -0.49 -1.02 -1.07
CA ALA A 16 -1.56 -1.97 -0.85
C ALA A 16 -2.84 -1.26 -0.44
N PHE A 17 -3.96 -1.94 -0.61
CA PHE A 17 -5.28 -1.42 -0.26
C PHE A 17 -5.98 -2.37 0.71
N ALA A 18 -6.59 -1.85 1.75
CA ALA A 18 -7.29 -2.69 2.71
C ALA A 18 -8.60 -3.23 2.12
N THR A 19 -8.75 -4.55 2.02
CA THR A 19 -9.97 -5.18 1.50
C THR A 19 -11.13 -5.15 2.50
N THR A 20 -10.84 -4.80 3.75
CA THR A 20 -11.83 -4.63 4.81
C THR A 20 -11.31 -3.64 5.86
N THR A 21 -12.14 -3.32 6.85
CA THR A 21 -11.68 -2.56 8.01
C THR A 21 -10.78 -3.45 8.88
N VAL A 22 -9.50 -3.14 8.93
CA VAL A 22 -8.48 -3.90 9.66
C VAL A 22 -7.76 -3.01 10.66
N ASN A 23 -7.27 -3.59 11.76
CA ASN A 23 -6.52 -2.85 12.77
C ASN A 23 -5.02 -3.03 12.50
N ILE A 24 -4.28 -1.93 12.56
CA ILE A 24 -2.82 -1.95 12.56
C ILE A 24 -2.38 -2.32 13.97
N ARG A 25 -1.49 -3.30 14.10
CA ARG A 25 -0.98 -3.80 15.37
C ARG A 25 0.48 -3.46 15.57
N SER A 26 0.92 -3.41 16.83
CA SER A 26 2.32 -3.11 17.19
C SER A 26 3.31 -4.22 16.80
N SER A 27 2.82 -5.45 16.60
CA SER A 27 3.62 -6.61 16.15
C SER A 27 2.78 -7.51 15.24
N ASP A 28 3.47 -8.39 14.53
CA ASP A 28 2.96 -9.51 13.71
C ASP A 28 2.24 -10.61 14.52
N SER A 29 1.32 -10.20 15.39
CA SER A 29 0.52 -11.08 16.23
C SER A 29 -0.90 -10.55 16.38
N GLU A 30 -1.89 -11.44 16.33
CA GLU A 30 -3.29 -11.10 16.59
C GLU A 30 -3.57 -10.66 18.03
N GLN A 31 -2.64 -10.93 18.94
CA GLN A 31 -2.71 -10.54 20.34
C GLN A 31 -1.98 -9.22 20.63
N ALA A 32 -1.26 -8.66 19.65
CA ALA A 32 -0.56 -7.41 19.82
C ALA A 32 -1.53 -6.22 19.93
N ASP A 33 -1.06 -5.17 20.60
CA ASP A 33 -1.81 -3.93 20.80
C ASP A 33 -2.14 -3.27 19.47
N LYS A 34 -3.32 -2.66 19.39
CA LYS A 34 -3.78 -1.94 18.20
C LYS A 34 -3.19 -0.53 18.25
N VAL A 35 -2.33 -0.21 17.28
CA VAL A 35 -1.69 1.11 17.15
C VAL A 35 -2.41 2.01 16.16
N GLY A 36 -3.25 1.43 15.30
CA GLY A 36 -4.00 2.17 14.30
C GLY A 36 -5.12 1.34 13.68
N LYS A 37 -5.78 1.93 12.69
CA LYS A 37 -6.90 1.31 11.99
C LYS A 37 -6.97 1.82 10.57
N ILE A 38 -7.12 0.90 9.63
CA ILE A 38 -7.28 1.19 8.21
C ILE A 38 -8.70 0.78 7.84
N ILE A 39 -9.43 1.67 7.16
CA ILE A 39 -10.78 1.33 6.68
C ILE A 39 -10.71 0.66 5.31
N ASN A 40 -11.80 -0.02 4.94
CA ASN A 40 -11.88 -0.66 3.63
C ASN A 40 -11.64 0.35 2.50
N GLY A 41 -10.75 -0.03 1.58
CA GLY A 41 -10.37 0.73 0.41
C GLY A 41 -9.23 1.72 0.65
N GLU A 42 -8.80 1.94 1.89
CA GLU A 42 -7.70 2.87 2.13
C GLU A 42 -6.36 2.33 1.64
N LYS A 43 -5.56 3.25 1.12
CA LYS A 43 -4.18 3.05 0.69
C LYS A 43 -3.27 2.91 1.92
N VAL A 44 -2.38 1.93 1.88
CA VAL A 44 -1.29 1.74 2.84
C VAL A 44 0.00 1.45 2.08
N THR A 45 1.14 1.81 2.67
CA THR A 45 2.45 1.44 2.11
C THR A 45 2.94 0.20 2.83
N VAL A 46 3.18 -0.89 2.11
CA VAL A 46 3.79 -2.11 2.64
C VAL A 46 5.30 -1.92 2.63
N LEU A 47 5.91 -1.92 3.82
CA LEU A 47 7.36 -1.83 4.01
C LEU A 47 8.03 -3.21 3.98
N GLU A 48 7.36 -4.22 4.53
CA GLU A 48 7.90 -5.58 4.64
C GLU A 48 6.77 -6.61 4.54
N GLN A 49 6.97 -7.66 3.74
CA GLN A 49 6.08 -8.82 3.72
C GLN A 49 6.76 -9.97 4.47
N ARG A 50 6.08 -10.51 5.48
CA ARG A 50 6.59 -11.60 6.30
C ARG A 50 5.98 -12.93 5.87
N ALA A 51 6.80 -13.97 5.84
CA ALA A 51 6.38 -15.32 5.48
C ALA A 51 5.32 -15.93 6.43
N ASN A 52 5.09 -15.33 7.59
CA ASN A 52 4.05 -15.73 8.55
C ASN A 52 2.65 -15.17 8.22
N GLY A 53 2.47 -14.50 7.07
CA GLY A 53 1.19 -13.93 6.66
C GLY A 53 0.96 -12.48 7.09
N TRP A 54 1.95 -11.85 7.73
CA TRP A 54 1.86 -10.45 8.15
C TRP A 54 2.65 -9.54 7.22
N ALA A 55 2.15 -8.32 7.02
CA ALA A 55 2.88 -7.26 6.36
C ALA A 55 3.13 -6.13 7.36
N LYS A 56 4.36 -5.62 7.41
CA LYS A 56 4.66 -4.34 8.02
C LYS A 56 4.18 -3.26 7.06
N VAL A 57 3.31 -2.38 7.54
CA VAL A 57 2.74 -1.28 6.78
C VAL A 57 3.03 0.05 7.46
N LEU A 58 3.14 1.09 6.66
CA LEU A 58 3.16 2.49 7.05
C LEU A 58 1.85 3.12 6.61
N TYR A 59 1.13 3.68 7.57
CA TYR A 59 -0.13 4.38 7.33
C TYR A 59 -0.16 5.65 8.17
N ASP A 60 -0.37 6.79 7.51
CA ASP A 60 -0.40 8.13 8.14
C ASP A 60 0.81 8.40 9.07
N GLY A 61 2.02 8.02 8.61
CA GLY A 61 3.25 8.15 9.39
C GLY A 61 3.38 7.18 10.58
N THR A 62 2.41 6.28 10.76
CA THR A 62 2.43 5.24 11.80
C THR A 62 2.80 3.90 11.19
N GLU A 63 3.89 3.32 11.67
CA GLU A 63 4.28 1.95 11.32
C GLU A 63 3.52 0.93 12.18
N GLY A 64 3.13 -0.18 11.57
CA GLY A 64 2.70 -1.35 12.30
C GLY A 64 2.47 -2.55 11.40
N TYR A 65 1.72 -3.53 11.89
CA TYR A 65 1.58 -4.83 11.26
C TYR A 65 0.11 -5.15 10.99
N VAL A 66 -0.14 -5.66 9.79
CA VAL A 66 -1.48 -6.03 9.30
C VAL A 66 -1.38 -7.39 8.61
N SER A 67 -2.41 -8.23 8.72
CA SER A 67 -2.43 -9.50 7.98
C SER A 67 -2.58 -9.24 6.48
N MET A 68 -1.76 -9.91 5.68
CA MET A 68 -1.83 -9.86 4.22
C MET A 68 -3.17 -10.37 3.68
N ASP A 69 -3.88 -11.21 4.43
CA ASP A 69 -5.23 -11.68 4.06
C ASP A 69 -6.25 -10.52 3.92
N TYR A 70 -5.98 -9.38 4.55
CA TYR A 70 -6.81 -8.18 4.51
C TYR A 70 -6.21 -7.06 3.65
N LEU A 71 -5.13 -7.34 2.93
CA LEU A 71 -4.44 -6.38 2.08
C LEU A 71 -4.43 -6.88 0.64
N GLN A 72 -4.94 -6.04 -0.26
CA GLN A 72 -4.77 -6.20 -1.69
C GLN A 72 -3.50 -5.45 -2.07
N ILE A 73 -2.40 -6.19 -2.22
CA ILE A 73 -1.11 -5.64 -2.65
C ILE A 73 -1.22 -5.29 -4.14
N ALA A 74 -0.86 -4.05 -4.50
CA ALA A 74 -0.70 -3.64 -5.88
C ALA A 74 0.52 -4.34 -6.49
N GLU A 75 0.63 -4.35 -7.81
CA GLU A 75 1.59 -5.22 -8.48
C GLU A 75 3.03 -4.80 -8.14
N THR A 76 3.80 -5.69 -7.52
CA THR A 76 5.21 -5.42 -7.20
C THR A 76 6.05 -5.52 -8.48
N VAL A 77 6.19 -4.44 -9.23
CA VAL A 77 7.06 -4.42 -10.43
C VAL A 77 8.45 -3.94 -10.10
N ASP A 78 9.44 -4.38 -10.87
CA ASP A 78 10.81 -3.90 -10.67
C ASP A 78 10.89 -2.39 -10.98
N GLU A 79 11.77 -1.66 -10.29
CA GLU A 79 11.88 -0.20 -10.45
C GLU A 79 12.13 0.22 -11.91
N SER A 80 12.71 -0.68 -12.72
CA SER A 80 12.90 -0.49 -14.16
C SER A 80 11.61 -0.37 -14.97
N GLU A 81 10.49 -0.88 -14.45
CA GLU A 81 9.17 -0.83 -15.09
C GLU A 81 8.33 0.36 -14.58
N ILE A 82 8.78 1.08 -13.55
CA ILE A 82 8.10 2.28 -13.06
C ILE A 82 8.37 3.42 -14.05
N LEU A 83 7.32 3.85 -14.76
CA LEU A 83 7.36 4.98 -15.70
C LEU A 83 7.49 6.32 -14.97
N GLY A 84 7.03 6.39 -13.72
CA GLY A 84 7.16 7.56 -12.87
C GLY A 84 6.21 7.50 -11.68
N GLN A 85 6.04 8.61 -10.98
CA GLN A 85 5.08 8.73 -9.89
C GLN A 85 3.95 9.67 -10.31
N VAL A 86 2.70 9.24 -10.10
CA VAL A 86 1.52 10.06 -10.36
C VAL A 86 0.89 10.49 -9.05
N THR A 87 0.42 11.74 -9.01
CA THR A 87 -0.29 12.28 -7.86
C THR A 87 -1.75 12.46 -8.23
N ALA A 88 -2.65 11.90 -7.42
CA ALA A 88 -4.07 12.03 -7.63
C ALA A 88 -4.52 13.46 -7.31
N GLU A 89 -5.18 14.15 -8.24
CA GLU A 89 -5.74 15.48 -7.98
C GLU A 89 -7.04 15.41 -7.15
N THR A 90 -7.76 14.30 -7.27
CA THR A 90 -9.04 14.03 -6.62
C THR A 90 -9.09 12.60 -6.10
N ASN A 91 -10.16 12.21 -5.41
CA ASN A 91 -10.33 10.82 -4.98
C ASN A 91 -10.56 9.90 -6.18
N LEU A 92 -9.63 8.97 -6.41
CA LEU A 92 -9.66 8.00 -7.49
C LEU A 92 -10.01 6.61 -6.94
N ASN A 93 -10.79 5.84 -7.70
CA ASN A 93 -11.05 4.45 -7.36
C ASN A 93 -10.01 3.55 -8.02
N VAL A 94 -9.33 2.74 -7.23
CA VAL A 94 -8.43 1.69 -7.71
C VAL A 94 -9.23 0.42 -7.93
N ARG A 95 -9.00 -0.24 -9.06
CA ARG A 95 -9.72 -1.43 -9.48
C ARG A 95 -8.79 -2.59 -9.77
N SER A 96 -9.30 -3.81 -9.66
CA SER A 96 -8.55 -5.03 -9.92
C SER A 96 -8.20 -5.26 -11.40
N ALA A 97 -8.84 -4.54 -12.33
CA ALA A 97 -8.57 -4.61 -13.76
C ALA A 97 -8.87 -3.25 -14.42
N PRO A 98 -8.31 -2.99 -15.62
CA PRO A 98 -8.58 -1.77 -16.40
C PRO A 98 -10.00 -1.81 -17.02
N SER A 99 -11.01 -1.78 -16.17
CA SER A 99 -12.42 -1.88 -16.55
C SER A 99 -13.32 -1.15 -15.55
N GLU A 100 -14.33 -0.45 -16.05
CA GLU A 100 -15.31 0.25 -15.22
C GLU A 100 -16.20 -0.70 -14.41
N THR A 101 -16.31 -1.95 -14.85
CA THR A 101 -17.05 -3.02 -14.17
C THR A 101 -16.18 -3.88 -13.27
N ALA A 102 -14.86 -3.65 -13.24
CA ALA A 102 -13.96 -4.35 -12.33
C ALA A 102 -14.24 -3.97 -10.88
N GLU A 103 -13.93 -4.89 -9.98
CA GLU A 103 -14.09 -4.70 -8.54
C GLU A 103 -13.25 -3.51 -8.07
N LYS A 104 -13.86 -2.66 -7.23
CA LYS A 104 -13.15 -1.56 -6.58
C LYS A 104 -12.38 -2.15 -5.41
N ILE A 105 -11.06 -2.13 -5.51
CA ILE A 105 -10.16 -2.67 -4.49
C ILE A 105 -9.65 -1.58 -3.54
N GLY A 106 -9.69 -0.33 -3.98
CA GLY A 106 -9.10 0.77 -3.22
C GLY A 106 -9.61 2.15 -3.64
N ILE A 107 -9.22 3.14 -2.85
CA ILE A 107 -9.40 4.56 -3.10
C ILE A 107 -8.06 5.24 -2.84
N ILE A 108 -7.60 6.02 -3.81
CA ILE A 108 -6.47 6.93 -3.65
C ILE A 108 -7.07 8.31 -3.41
N THR A 109 -6.69 8.96 -2.31
CA THR A 109 -7.25 10.27 -1.95
C THR A 109 -6.54 11.36 -2.75
N GLY A 110 -7.24 12.45 -3.08
CA GLY A 110 -6.58 13.60 -3.71
C GLY A 110 -5.41 14.10 -2.86
N GLY A 111 -4.22 14.21 -3.47
CA GLY A 111 -2.95 14.52 -2.82
C GLY A 111 -2.04 13.32 -2.60
N ASP A 112 -2.57 12.10 -2.72
CA ASP A 112 -1.77 10.88 -2.64
C ASP A 112 -0.97 10.65 -3.93
N SER A 113 0.28 10.22 -3.75
CA SER A 113 1.13 9.76 -4.84
C SER A 113 1.22 8.23 -4.86
N VAL A 114 1.32 7.67 -6.07
CA VAL A 114 1.52 6.24 -6.34
C VAL A 114 2.42 6.07 -7.56
N ASP A 115 3.14 4.96 -7.62
CA ASP A 115 4.04 4.68 -8.71
C ASP A 115 3.25 4.15 -9.92
N LEU A 116 3.50 4.75 -11.09
CA LEU A 116 2.87 4.43 -12.36
C LEU A 116 3.74 3.41 -13.10
N ILE A 117 3.14 2.28 -13.42
CA ILE A 117 3.75 1.18 -14.17
C ILE A 117 3.43 1.32 -15.66
N GLU A 118 2.17 1.58 -15.98
CA GLU A 118 1.69 1.54 -17.36
C GLU A 118 0.45 2.41 -17.51
N ASP A 119 0.35 3.14 -18.62
CA ASP A 119 -0.91 3.73 -19.06
C ASP A 119 -1.47 2.91 -20.24
N VAL A 120 -2.64 2.31 -20.05
CA VAL A 120 -3.30 1.52 -21.09
C VAL A 120 -4.79 1.82 -21.12
N ASP A 121 -5.29 2.17 -22.31
CA ASP A 121 -6.72 2.42 -22.56
C ASP A 121 -7.38 3.42 -21.57
N GLY A 122 -6.63 4.45 -21.16
CA GLY A 122 -7.10 5.46 -20.20
C GLY A 122 -7.07 5.01 -18.73
N TRP A 123 -6.46 3.87 -18.43
CA TRP A 123 -6.20 3.39 -17.07
C TRP A 123 -4.72 3.52 -16.73
N CYS A 124 -4.43 3.97 -15.51
CA CYS A 124 -3.10 3.96 -14.93
C CYS A 124 -2.95 2.69 -14.09
N LYS A 125 -2.04 1.81 -14.49
CA LYS A 125 -1.59 0.67 -13.70
C LYS A 125 -0.53 1.14 -12.71
N ILE A 126 -0.64 0.70 -11.46
CA ILE A 126 0.18 1.19 -10.34
C ILE A 126 0.78 0.05 -9.52
N SER A 127 1.90 0.31 -8.83
CA SER A 127 2.54 -0.59 -7.84
C SER A 127 2.39 -0.13 -6.41
#